data_AF-A0A2T7NC46-F1
#
_entry.id   AF-A0A2T7NC46-F1
#
_cell.length_a   1.000
_cell.length_b   1.000
_cell.length_c   1.000
_cell.angle_alpha   90.00
_cell.angle_beta   90.00
_cell.angle_gamma   90.00
#
_symmetry.space_group_name_H-M   'P 1'
#
loop_
_entity.id
_entity.type
_entity.pdbx_description
1 polymer ?
#
loop_
_entity_poly.entity_id
_entity_poly.type
_entity_poly.pdbx_seq_one_letter_code
_entity_poly.pdbx_strand_id
1 'polypeptide(L)' 'MLAFDACCTRDVCCRPLHDAVENDHVQVVRLLLSHGADPLIATYGGKTPLKIARSVPMFDLIKGKTVA' A
#
# COMPACT_ATOMS: atom_id res chain seq x y z
N MET A 1 17.16 16.57 -6.37
CA MET A 1 16.79 15.40 -7.18
C MET A 1 16.65 14.23 -6.22
N LEU A 2 15.40 14.01 -5.78
CA LEU A 2 14.82 12.81 -5.17
C LEU A 2 15.71 11.93 -4.27
N ALA A 3 15.95 12.38 -3.04
CA ALA A 3 16.29 11.47 -1.94
C ALA A 3 15.05 11.31 -1.05
N PHE A 4 14.19 10.36 -1.40
CA PHE A 4 13.07 9.89 -0.57
C PHE A 4 13.56 8.87 0.49
N ASP A 5 14.87 8.86 0.78
CA ASP A 5 15.54 7.97 1.74
C ASP A 5 15.51 8.54 3.16
N ALA A 6 14.31 8.66 3.71
CA ALA A 6 14.13 8.93 5.13
C ALA A 6 13.21 7.91 5.78
N CYS A 7 13.70 6.70 6.03
CA CYS A 7 13.62 6.22 7.40
C CYS A 7 14.84 5.42 7.85
N CYS A 8 15.58 6.10 8.74
CA CYS A 8 16.41 5.48 9.72
C CYS A 8 15.54 4.74 10.76
N THR A 9 16.08 3.62 11.25
CA THR A 9 15.74 2.89 12.49
C THR A 9 14.47 2.02 12.51
N ARG A 10 14.69 0.71 12.70
CA ARG A 10 13.82 -0.36 13.21
C ARG A 10 12.33 -0.32 12.82
N ASP A 11 11.99 -1.22 11.89
CA ASP A 11 10.69 -1.89 11.72
C ASP A 11 9.50 -1.11 11.11
N VAL A 12 9.54 0.20 10.89
CA VAL A 12 8.33 0.96 10.46
C VAL A 12 8.48 1.77 9.16
N CYS A 13 9.50 1.49 8.34
CA CYS A 13 9.88 2.51 7.35
C CYS A 13 8.91 2.73 6.17
N CYS A 14 8.61 1.78 5.28
CA CYS A 14 8.39 2.28 3.90
C CYS A 14 6.97 2.26 3.31
N ARG A 15 5.91 1.76 3.95
CA ARG A 15 4.70 1.43 3.17
C ARG A 15 3.38 1.62 3.93
N PRO A 16 2.92 2.86 4.12
CA PRO A 16 1.62 3.15 4.75
C PRO A 16 0.45 2.48 4.02
N LEU A 17 0.62 2.16 2.73
CA LEU A 17 -0.38 1.41 1.96
C LEU A 17 -0.53 -0.02 2.47
N HIS A 18 0.55 -0.70 2.83
CA HIS A 18 0.45 -2.08 3.31
C HIS A 18 -0.19 -2.16 4.69
N ASP A 19 0.19 -1.29 5.62
CA ASP A 19 -0.43 -1.24 6.94
C ASP A 19 -1.92 -0.91 6.84
N ALA A 20 -2.29 0.04 5.97
CA ALA A 20 -3.69 0.37 5.75
C ALA A 20 -4.47 -0.80 5.14
N VAL A 21 -3.84 -1.63 4.30
CA VAL A 21 -4.47 -2.81 3.71
C VAL A 21 -4.58 -3.96 4.71
N GLU A 22 -3.53 -4.20 5.51
CA GLU A 22 -3.53 -5.23 6.56
C GLU A 22 -4.57 -4.94 7.66
N ASN A 23 -4.75 -3.65 7.99
CA ASN A 23 -5.76 -3.19 8.94
C ASN A 23 -7.16 -3.00 8.31
N ASP A 24 -7.33 -3.30 7.01
CA ASP A 24 -8.59 -3.15 6.28
C ASP A 24 -9.16 -1.70 6.26
N HIS A 25 -8.28 -0.70 6.35
CA HIS A 25 -8.61 0.72 6.35
C HIS A 25 -8.84 1.27 4.92
N VAL A 26 -9.97 0.90 4.31
CA VAL A 26 -10.31 1.24 2.92
C VAL A 26 -10.20 2.75 2.62
N GLN A 27 -10.60 3.62 3.54
CA GLN A 27 -10.53 5.07 3.37
C GLN A 27 -9.09 5.58 3.31
N VAL A 28 -8.20 5.02 4.13
CA VAL A 28 -6.77 5.37 4.14
C VAL A 28 -6.11 4.89 2.86
N VAL A 29 -6.44 3.68 2.41
CA VAL A 29 -5.96 3.15 1.13
C VAL A 29 -6.44 4.02 -0.04
N ARG A 30 -7.70 4.46 -0.06
CA ARG A 30 -8.19 5.42 -1.07
C ARG A 30 -7.38 6.70 -1.07
N LEU A 31 -7.10 7.28 0.10
CA LEU A 31 -6.34 8.51 0.23
C LEU A 31 -4.91 8.34 -0.30
N LEU A 32 -4.22 7.27 0.13
CA LEU A 32 -2.86 6.94 -0.34
C LEU A 32 -2.81 6.73 -1.85
N LEU A 33 -3.77 5.96 -2.40
CA LEU A 33 -3.87 5.76 -3.84
C LEU A 33 -4.19 7.07 -4.58
N SER A 34 -4.96 7.99 -3.99
CA SER A 34 -5.22 9.32 -4.57
C SER A 34 -3.98 10.22 -4.56
N HIS A 35 -3.06 10.00 -3.60
CA HIS A 35 -1.76 10.65 -3.55
C HIS A 35 -0.71 10.03 -4.48
N GLY A 36 -1.08 9.05 -5.32
CA GLY A 36 -0.17 8.40 -6.25
C GLY A 36 0.64 7.25 -5.65
N ALA A 37 0.18 6.66 -4.53
CA ALA A 37 0.77 5.42 -4.04
C ALA A 37 0.53 4.28 -5.04
N ASP A 38 1.59 3.54 -5.36
CA ASP A 38 1.50 2.40 -6.26
C ASP A 38 0.94 1.15 -5.56
N PRO A 39 -0.25 0.65 -5.96
CA PRO A 39 -0.84 -0.56 -5.40
C PRO A 39 -0.09 -1.85 -5.77
N LEU A 40 0.87 -1.76 -6.68
CA LEU A 40 1.66 -2.89 -7.16
C LEU A 40 2.97 -3.07 -6.41
N ILE A 41 3.34 -2.11 -5.57
CA ILE A 41 4.63 -2.13 -4.91
C ILE A 41 4.67 -3.26 -3.87
N ALA A 42 5.62 -4.17 -3.96
CA ALA A 42 5.75 -5.27 -3.00
C ALA A 42 6.45 -4.80 -1.71
N THR A 43 6.08 -5.37 -0.56
CA THR A 43 6.85 -5.20 0.68
C THR A 43 8.25 -5.79 0.53
N TYR A 44 9.11 -5.50 1.51
CA TYR A 44 10.42 -6.16 1.63
C TYR A 44 10.30 -7.70 1.69
N GLY A 45 9.18 -8.22 2.21
CA GLY A 45 8.86 -9.65 2.20
C GLY A 45 8.27 -10.18 0.89
N GLY A 46 8.31 -9.41 -0.20
CA GLY A 46 7.75 -9.78 -1.50
C GLY A 46 6.22 -9.84 -1.54
N LYS A 47 5.53 -9.31 -0.52
CA LYS A 47 4.06 -9.33 -0.46
C LYS A 47 3.50 -8.08 -1.12
N THR A 48 2.66 -8.24 -2.14
CA THR A 48 1.89 -7.14 -2.70
C THR A 48 0.74 -6.77 -1.77
N PRO A 49 0.22 -5.53 -1.82
CA PRO A 49 -0.97 -5.11 -1.06
C PRO A 49 -2.15 -6.06 -1.34
N LEU A 50 -2.27 -6.52 -2.59
CA LEU A 50 -3.28 -7.48 -3.00
C LEU A 50 -3.15 -8.84 -2.30
N LYS A 51 -1.95 -9.24 -1.85
CA LYS A 51 -1.71 -10.49 -1.12
C LYS A 51 -2.10 -10.41 0.36
N ILE A 52 -2.09 -9.21 0.94
CA ILE A 52 -2.39 -8.96 2.36
C ILE A 52 -3.80 -8.40 2.59
N ALA A 53 -4.52 -8.04 1.52
CA ALA A 53 -5.90 -7.59 1.60
C ALA A 53 -6.78 -8.65 2.26
N ARG A 54 -7.55 -8.25 3.28
CA ARG A 54 -8.39 -9.16 4.07
C ARG A 54 -9.84 -9.22 3.59
N SER A 55 -10.34 -8.12 3.04
CA SER A 55 -11.74 -7.97 2.64
C SER A 55 -11.92 -7.82 1.14
N VAL A 56 -13.07 -8.28 0.63
CA VAL A 56 -13.50 -8.11 -0.77
C VAL A 56 -13.44 -6.66 -1.24
N PRO A 57 -14.01 -5.67 -0.53
CA PRO A 57 -13.93 -4.26 -0.95
C PRO A 57 -12.49 -3.74 -1.04
N MET A 58 -11.58 -4.23 -0.20
CA MET A 58 -10.16 -3.86 -0.26
C MET A 58 -9.49 -4.47 -1.50
N PHE A 59 -9.79 -5.75 -1.78
CA PHE A 59 -9.36 -6.43 -2.99
C PHE A 59 -9.82 -5.70 -4.26
N ASP A 60 -11.11 -5.34 -4.34
CA ASP A 60 -11.68 -4.63 -5.47
C ASP A 60 -11.07 -3.24 -5.64
N LEU A 61 -10.74 -2.57 -4.54
CA LEU A 61 -10.10 -1.25 -4.58
C LEU A 61 -8.70 -1.30 -5.20
N ILE A 62 -7.88 -2.26 -4.77
CA ILE A 62 -6.50 -2.43 -5.22
C ILE A 62 -6.48 -2.98 -6.65
N LYS A 63 -7.35 -3.94 -6.96
CA LYS A 63 -7.45 -4.60 -8.28
C LYS A 63 -8.07 -3.68 -9.33
N GLY A 64 -9.11 -2.92 -8.96
CA GLY A 64 -9.84 -2.02 -9.86
C GLY A 64 -9.06 -0.78 -10.27
N LYS A 65 -7.95 -0.46 -9.61
CA LYS A 65 -7.06 0.65 -9.98
C LYS A 65 -5.92 0.25 -10.91
N THR A 66 -5.70 -1.06 -11.13
CA THR A 66 -4.63 -1.60 -12.01
C THR A 66 -5.04 -1.63 -13.49
N VAL A 67 -5.96 -0.76 -13.92
CA VAL A 67 -6.40 -0.67 -15.32
C VAL A 67 -6.52 0.79 -15.73
N ALA A 68 -5.38 1.39 -16.03
CA ALA A 68 -5.17 2.45 -17.02
C ALA A 68 -3.66 2.65 -17.20
#